data_AF-A0A821JPJ1-F1
#
_entry.id   AF-A0A821JPJ1-F1
#
_cell.length_a   1.000
_cell.length_b   1.000
_cell.length_c   1.000
_cell.angle_alpha   90.00
_cell.angle_beta   90.00
_cell.angle_gamma   90.00
#
_symmetry.space_group_name_H-M   'P 1'
#
loop_
_entity.id
_entity.type
_entity.pdbx_description
1 polymer ?
#
loop_
_entity_poly.entity_id
_entity_poly.type
_entity_poly.pdbx_seq_one_letter_code
_entity_poly.pdbx_strand_id
1 'polypeptide(L)'
;GVHLKDIISLHVALQDRLEYDLINFRKLVQLSITFRTLNNLQESVPPVQPNHDLINLLTLSLDLSYTEDEIYELSLAREPRSSVSSVSS
;
A
#
# COMPACT_ATOMS: atom_id res chain seq x y z
N GLY A 1 -3.53 -0.84 2.02
CA GLY A 1 -3.61 0.63 1.90
C GLY A 1 -4.74 1.23 2.72
N VAL A 2 -5.99 1.05 2.28
CA VAL A 2 -7.17 1.71 2.88
C VAL A 2 -7.34 1.42 4.38
N HIS A 3 -7.29 0.15 4.82
CA HIS A 3 -7.41 -0.17 6.24
C HIS A 3 -6.33 0.48 7.14
N LEU A 4 -5.10 0.63 6.64
CA LEU A 4 -4.05 1.34 7.38
C LEU A 4 -4.38 2.83 7.51
N LYS A 5 -4.87 3.45 6.43
CA LYS A 5 -5.35 4.83 6.46
C LYS A 5 -6.52 4.99 7.45
N ASP A 6 -7.44 4.04 7.50
CA ASP A 6 -8.59 4.08 8.41
C ASP A 6 -8.15 3.98 9.88
N ILE A 7 -7.20 3.08 10.18
CA ILE A 7 -6.60 2.96 11.52
C ILE A 7 -5.92 4.27 11.93
N ILE A 8 -5.12 4.87 11.05
CA ILE A 8 -4.45 6.16 11.32
C ILE A 8 -5.48 7.27 11.53
N SER A 9 -6.50 7.34 10.67
CA SER A 9 -7.56 8.36 10.77
C SER A 9 -8.32 8.25 12.09
N LEU A 10 -8.63 7.03 12.52
CA LEU A 10 -9.24 6.77 13.82
C LEU A 10 -8.32 7.14 14.98
N HIS A 11 -7.03 6.82 14.87
CA HIS A 11 -6.04 7.13 15.90
C HIS A 11 -5.90 8.64 16.11
N VAL A 12 -5.94 9.43 15.04
CA VAL A 12 -5.88 10.89 15.09
C VAL A 12 -7.20 11.50 15.57
N ALA A 13 -8.35 10.90 15.23
CA ALA A 13 -9.66 11.45 15.56
C ALA A 13 -10.11 11.21 17.01
N LEU A 14 -9.64 10.14 17.66
CA LEU A 14 -10.07 9.74 19.01
C LEU A 14 -8.88 9.61 19.96
N GLN A 15 -9.00 10.12 21.18
CA GLN A 15 -8.00 9.89 22.24
C GLN A 15 -8.06 8.44 22.73
N ASP A 16 -6.92 7.86 23.14
CA ASP A 16 -6.85 6.51 23.70
C ASP A 16 -7.50 6.40 25.08
N ARG A 17 -7.49 7.51 25.82
CA ARG A 17 -8.03 7.63 27.17
C ARG A 17 -8.96 8.83 27.26
N LEU A 18 -9.93 8.72 28.15
CA LEU A 18 -10.93 9.73 28.47
C LEU A 18 -10.61 10.32 29.86
N GLU A 19 -11.57 11.05 30.43
CA GLU A 19 -11.46 11.56 31.80
C GLU A 19 -11.18 10.43 32.81
N TYR A 20 -10.46 10.76 33.87
CA TYR A 20 -10.04 9.82 34.91
C TYR A 20 -9.19 8.64 34.41
N ASP A 21 -8.44 8.82 33.31
CA ASP A 21 -7.56 7.81 32.70
C ASP A 21 -8.32 6.58 32.15
N LEU A 22 -9.65 6.67 32.03
CA LEU A 22 -10.50 5.58 31.54
C LEU A 22 -10.21 5.28 30.07
N ILE A 23 -10.18 4.01 29.71
CA ILE A 23 -9.92 3.59 28.32
C ILE A 23 -11.08 4.03 27.43
N ASN A 24 -10.76 4.60 26.27
CA ASN A 24 -11.75 4.91 25.25
C ASN A 24 -12.24 3.62 24.55
N PHE A 25 -13.25 2.99 25.13
CA PHE A 25 -13.81 1.73 24.64
C PHE A 25 -14.32 1.84 23.20
N ARG A 26 -14.87 3.00 22.80
CA ARG A 26 -15.33 3.23 21.43
C ARG A 26 -14.18 3.11 20.43
N LYS A 27 -13.04 3.73 20.73
CA LYS A 27 -11.83 3.63 19.90
C LYS A 27 -11.35 2.18 19.81
N LEU A 28 -11.30 1.49 20.95
CA LEU A 28 -10.86 0.08 21.03
C LEU A 28 -11.76 -0.85 20.20
N VAL A 29 -13.08 -0.70 20.29
CA VAL A 29 -14.03 -1.49 19.49
C VAL A 29 -13.82 -1.25 18.00
N GLN A 30 -13.70 0.01 17.56
CA GLN A 30 -13.51 0.33 16.14
C GLN A 30 -12.18 -0.22 15.58
N LEU A 31 -11.11 -0.16 16.37
CA LEU A 31 -9.84 -0.81 16.03
C LEU A 31 -10.00 -2.33 15.93
N SER A 32 -10.66 -2.96 16.91
CA SER A 32 -10.83 -4.41 16.95
C SER A 32 -11.61 -4.96 15.75
N ILE A 33 -12.59 -4.20 15.23
CA ILE A 33 -13.33 -4.58 14.02
C ILE A 33 -12.37 -4.60 12.83
N THR A 34 -11.57 -3.55 12.66
CA THR A 34 -10.62 -3.44 11.55
C THR A 34 -9.58 -4.57 11.60
N PHE A 35 -9.02 -4.84 12.79
CA PHE A 35 -8.07 -5.94 12.97
C PHE A 35 -8.70 -7.32 12.74
N ARG A 36 -9.95 -7.53 13.18
CA ARG A 36 -10.67 -8.78 12.93
C ARG A 36 -10.86 -9.01 11.43
N THR A 37 -11.21 -7.98 10.66
CA THR A 37 -11.32 -8.07 9.20
C THR A 37 -9.99 -8.50 8.57
N LEU A 38 -8.88 -7.89 8.98
CA LEU A 38 -7.55 -8.25 8.49
C LEU A 38 -7.15 -9.68 8.86
N ASN A 39 -7.43 -10.11 10.09
CA ASN A 39 -7.15 -11.48 10.54
C ASN A 39 -7.95 -12.52 9.75
N ASN A 40 -9.24 -12.27 9.54
CA ASN A 40 -10.10 -13.16 8.75
C ASN A 40 -9.61 -13.32 7.30
N LEU A 41 -9.04 -12.25 6.72
CA LEU A 41 -8.44 -12.32 5.38
C LEU A 41 -7.15 -13.14 5.36
N GLN A 42 -6.37 -13.13 6.44
CA GLN A 42 -5.15 -13.94 6.53
C GLN A 42 -5.47 -15.44 6.62
N GLU A 43 -6.58 -15.80 7.25
CA GLU A 43 -7.07 -17.17 7.34
C GLU A 43 -7.75 -17.65 6.04
N SER A 44 -8.04 -16.74 5.11
CA SER A 44 -8.61 -17.08 3.81
C SER A 44 -7.56 -17.72 2.90
N VAL A 45 -7.85 -18.93 2.43
CA VAL A 45 -7.08 -19.58 1.37
C VAL A 45 -7.63 -19.14 0.01
N PRO A 46 -6.83 -18.49 -0.85
CA PRO A 46 -7.26 -18.18 -2.20
C PRO A 46 -7.60 -19.46 -2.98
N PRO A 47 -8.64 -19.46 -3.83
CA PRO A 47 -9.02 -20.63 -4.63
C PRO A 47 -8.10 -20.81 -5.85
N VAL A 48 -6.79 -20.90 -5.60
CA VAL A 48 -5.74 -21.00 -6.62
C VAL A 48 -4.85 -22.20 -6.30
N GLN A 49 -4.46 -22.94 -7.34
CA GLN A 49 -3.44 -23.99 -7.21
C GLN A 49 -2.06 -23.36 -7.41
N PRO A 50 -1.20 -23.31 -6.39
CA PRO A 50 0.11 -22.70 -6.51
C PRO A 50 1.04 -23.57 -7.36
N ASN A 51 1.71 -22.95 -8.33
CA ASN A 51 2.88 -23.53 -8.99
C ASN A 51 4.14 -22.90 -8.38
N HIS A 52 4.91 -23.68 -7.63
CA HIS A 52 6.08 -23.19 -6.91
C HIS A 52 7.18 -22.65 -7.83
N ASP A 53 7.40 -23.25 -8.99
CA ASP A 53 8.42 -22.78 -9.95
C ASP A 53 8.03 -21.41 -10.50
N LEU A 54 6.75 -21.24 -10.85
CA LEU A 54 6.22 -19.95 -11.31
C LEU A 54 6.29 -18.89 -10.21
N ILE A 55 5.97 -19.25 -8.96
CA ILE A 55 6.09 -18.34 -7.81
C ILE A 55 7.54 -17.90 -7.59
N ASN A 56 8.50 -18.83 -7.66
CA ASN A 56 9.92 -18.51 -7.50
C ASN A 56 10.41 -17.57 -8.62
N LEU A 57 10.03 -17.84 -9.87
CA LEU A 57 10.34 -16.99 -11.01
C LEU A 57 9.77 -15.57 -10.82
N LEU A 58 8.49 -15.47 -10.44
CA LEU A 58 7.85 -14.18 -10.21
C LEU A 58 8.49 -13.41 -9.04
N THR A 59 8.85 -14.11 -7.96
CA THR A 59 9.51 -13.51 -6.79
C THR A 59 10.84 -12.86 -7.20
N LEU A 60 11.69 -13.59 -7.93
CA LEU A 60 12.96 -13.05 -8.43
C LEU A 60 12.77 -11.93 -9.46
N SER A 61 11.73 -12.02 -10.30
CA SER A 61 11.44 -11.00 -11.32
C SER A 61 10.88 -9.70 -10.73
N LEU A 62 10.26 -9.76 -9.55
CA LEU A 62 9.69 -8.61 -8.86
C LEU A 62 10.65 -7.99 -7.84
N ASP A 63 11.80 -8.60 -7.57
CA ASP A 63 12.88 -8.04 -6.74
C ASP A 63 13.70 -6.99 -7.50
N LEU A 64 12.99 -6.02 -8.07
CA LEU A 64 13.54 -4.91 -8.83
C LEU A 64 13.28 -3.62 -8.05
N SER A 65 14.33 -2.86 -7.79
CA SER A 65 14.23 -1.54 -7.18
C SER A 65 14.63 -0.50 -8.20
N TYR A 66 13.62 0.10 -8.85
CA TYR A 66 13.81 1.28 -9.68
C TYR A 66 13.31 2.51 -8.95
N THR A 67 14.07 3.60 -9.04
CA THR A 67 13.67 4.93 -8.66
C THR A 67 12.69 5.52 -9.68
N GLU A 68 11.94 6.54 -9.29
CA GLU A 68 11.06 7.27 -10.22
C GLU A 68 11.86 7.88 -11.39
N ASP A 69 13.07 8.37 -11.12
CA ASP A 69 13.97 8.95 -12.14
C ASP A 69 14.44 7.90 -13.16
N GLU A 70 14.83 6.70 -12.73
CA GLU A 70 15.22 5.61 -13.64
C GLU A 70 14.06 5.19 -14.54
N ILE A 71 12.86 5.10 -13.98
CA ILE A 71 11.65 4.78 -14.76
C ILE A 71 11.35 5.91 -15.75
N TYR A 72 11.50 7.16 -15.33
CA TYR A 72 11.30 8.33 -16.18
C TYR A 72 12.27 8.36 -17.37
N GLU A 73 13.57 8.16 -17.12
CA GLU A 73 14.59 8.13 -18.18
C GLU A 73 14.40 6.95 -19.13
N LEU A 74 14.04 5.76 -18.62
CA LEU A 74 13.69 4.61 -19.44
C LEU A 74 12.49 4.91 -20.34
N SER A 75 11.47 5.61 -19.82
CA SER A 75 10.33 6.06 -20.61
C SER A 75 10.75 7.05 -21.70
N LEU A 76 11.57 8.03 -21.36
CA LEU A 76 12.04 9.08 -22.28
C LEU A 76 12.92 8.51 -23.40
N ALA A 77 13.79 7.55 -23.08
CA ALA A 77 14.64 6.89 -24.07
C ALA A 77 13.83 6.05 -25.08
N ARG A 78 12.73 5.43 -24.64
CA ARG A 78 11.84 4.64 -25.50
C ARG A 78 10.90 5.50 -26.33
N GLU A 79 10.43 6.61 -25.77
CA GLU A 79 9.52 7.55 -26.41
C GLU A 79 10.09 8.98 -26.31
N PRO A 80 11.08 9.33 -27.15
CA PRO A 80 11.70 10.64 -27.11
C PRO A 80 10.67 11.71 -27.37
N ARG A 81 10.52 12.66 -26.45
CA ARG A 81 9.68 13.83 -26.70
C ARG A 81 10.36 14.62 -27.81
N SER A 82 9.75 14.69 -28.99
CA SER A 82 10.25 15.52 -30.09
C SER A 82 10.47 16.94 -29.57
N SER A 83 11.66 17.49 -29.75
CA SER A 83 11.96 18.89 -29.47
C SER A 83 11.15 19.78 -30.40
N VAL A 84 9.91 20.09 -30.02
CA VAL A 84 9.16 21.23 -30.55
C VAL A 84 9.26 22.37 -29.54
N SER A 85 10.49 22.79 -29.28
CA SER A 85 10.77 24.17 -28.94
C SER A 85 11.68 24.71 -30.04
N SER A 86 11.08 24.90 -31.22
CA SER A 86 11.48 26.02 -32.07
C SER A 86 11.39 27.27 -31.19
N VAL A 87 12.53 27.66 -30.63
CA VAL A 87 12.73 28.98 -30.05
C VAL A 87 12.38 29.95 -31.16
N SER A 88 11.25 30.62 -30.97
CA SER A 88 10.79 31.72 -31.81
C SER A 88 11.89 32.77 -31.81
N SER A 89 12.54 32.93 -32.96
CA SER A 89 13.37 34.10 -33.28
C SER A 89 12.56 35.07 -34.12
#